data_AF-A0ABD1BM86-F1
#
_entry.id   AF-A0ABD1BM86-F1
#
_cell.length_a   1.000
_cell.length_b   1.000
_cell.length_c   1.000
_cell.angle_alpha   90.00
_cell.angle_beta   90.00
_cell.angle_gamma   90.00
#
_symmetry.space_group_name_H-M   'P 1'
#
loop_
_entity.id
_entity.type
_entity.pdbx_description
1 polymer ?
#
loop_
_entity_poly.entity_id
_entity_poly.type
_entity_poly.pdbx_seq_one_letter_code
_entity_poly.pdbx_strand_id
1 'polypeptide(L)'
;MKSMGDGTSTRVWLDKWVMDTEPRRPMDKTSMNLRLLVSDLVTDQDSWDLMKLNEMFLRVDVDRIMSYQPKKNYKDEWIWAYSKDGKYNVKSGGWLVSKPIVYQP
;
A
#
# COMPACT_ATOMS: atom_id res chain seq x y z
N MET A 1 -1.15 -3.97 3.22
CA MET A 1 -1.10 -2.67 2.52
C MET A 1 0.04 -2.74 1.53
N LYS A 2 -0.16 -2.34 0.29
CA LYS A 2 0.99 -2.17 -0.60
C LYS A 2 1.58 -0.80 -0.32
N SER A 3 2.85 -0.73 0.08
CA SER A 3 3.54 0.54 0.20
C SER A 3 3.81 1.08 -1.18
N MET A 4 3.38 2.32 -1.37
CA MET A 4 3.56 3.06 -2.60
C MET A 4 5.04 3.43 -2.77
N GLY A 5 5.67 2.85 -3.78
CA GLY A 5 7.00 3.18 -4.27
C GLY A 5 6.91 3.93 -5.59
N ASP A 6 7.42 3.30 -6.65
CA ASP A 6 7.39 3.76 -8.04
C ASP A 6 6.03 3.59 -8.73
N GLY A 7 5.09 2.86 -8.11
CA GLY A 7 3.74 2.65 -8.62
C GLY A 7 3.64 1.70 -9.81
N THR A 8 4.75 1.12 -10.27
CA THR A 8 4.82 0.30 -11.50
C THR A 8 4.18 -1.08 -11.35
N SER A 9 3.92 -1.51 -10.12
CA SER A 9 3.28 -2.80 -9.85
C SER A 9 1.96 -2.65 -9.11
N THR A 10 1.53 -1.42 -8.84
CA THR A 10 0.31 -1.13 -8.09
C THR A 10 -0.80 -0.73 -9.05
N ARG A 11 -1.89 -1.50 -9.05
CA ARG A 11 -3.05 -1.29 -9.92
C ARG A 11 -4.03 -0.37 -9.23
N VAL A 12 -4.40 0.70 -9.90
CA VAL A 12 -5.19 1.80 -9.32
C VAL A 12 -6.49 1.33 -8.70
N TRP A 13 -7.19 0.41 -9.36
CA TRP A 13 -8.56 0.01 -9.01
C TRP A 13 -8.64 -1.32 -8.26
N LEU A 14 -7.56 -2.11 -8.26
CA LEU A 14 -7.54 -3.45 -7.69
C LEU A 14 -6.78 -3.51 -6.36
N ASP A 15 -5.76 -2.68 -6.20
CA ASP A 15 -4.92 -2.69 -5.01
C ASP A 15 -5.34 -1.60 -4.01
N LYS A 16 -5.10 -1.84 -2.72
CA LYS A 16 -5.43 -0.90 -1.63
C LYS A 16 -4.24 0.03 -1.39
N TRP A 17 -4.21 1.15 -2.08
CA TRP A 17 -3.08 2.08 -2.10
C TRP A 17 -3.39 3.51 -1.67
N VAL A 18 -4.66 3.88 -1.57
CA VAL A 18 -5.08 5.20 -1.03
C VAL A 18 -5.03 5.14 0.49
N MET A 19 -4.27 6.07 1.07
CA MET A 19 -4.18 6.23 2.52
C MET A 19 -5.49 6.81 3.07
N ASP A 20 -6.09 6.11 4.02
CA ASP A 20 -7.29 6.46 4.77
C ASP A 20 -7.17 5.84 6.17
N THR A 21 -8.21 5.90 6.99
CA THR A 21 -8.32 5.19 8.28
C THR A 21 -7.86 3.73 8.16
N GLU A 22 -8.24 3.08 7.06
CA GLU A 22 -7.68 1.81 6.61
C GLU A 22 -7.32 1.93 5.12
N PRO A 23 -6.18 1.39 4.67
CA PRO A 23 -5.79 1.44 3.27
C PRO A 23 -6.90 0.88 2.37
N ARG A 24 -7.30 1.66 1.38
CA ARG A 24 -8.40 1.30 0.48
C ARG A 24 -8.06 1.62 -0.98
N ARG A 25 -8.92 1.14 -1.87
CA ARG A 25 -8.93 1.57 -3.28
C ARG A 25 -9.65 2.93 -3.40
N PRO A 26 -9.39 3.71 -4.46
CA PRO A 26 -10.15 4.91 -4.78
C PRO A 26 -11.65 4.60 -4.93
N MET A 27 -12.49 5.62 -4.74
CA MET A 27 -13.93 5.53 -4.98
C MET A 27 -14.21 5.62 -6.49
N ASP A 28 -15.14 4.78 -6.93
CA ASP A 28 -15.39 4.56 -8.36
C ASP A 28 -16.18 5.73 -8.96
N LYS A 29 -15.62 6.39 -10.00
CA LYS A 29 -16.27 7.52 -10.68
C LYS A 29 -17.08 7.12 -11.93
N THR A 30 -16.75 6.00 -12.59
CA THR A 30 -17.44 5.24 -13.68
C THR A 30 -16.38 4.61 -14.60
N SER A 31 -16.59 3.38 -15.10
CA SER A 31 -15.71 2.60 -16.00
C SER A 31 -14.20 2.59 -15.65
N MET A 32 -13.76 1.54 -14.96
CA MET A 32 -12.37 1.41 -14.52
C MET A 32 -11.51 0.68 -15.54
N ASN A 33 -10.43 1.32 -16.00
CA ASN A 33 -9.36 0.62 -16.70
C ASN A 33 -8.55 -0.23 -15.71
N LEU A 34 -8.83 -1.55 -15.65
CA LEU A 34 -8.17 -2.49 -14.73
C LEU A 34 -6.66 -2.66 -14.97
N ARG A 35 -6.15 -2.20 -16.12
CA ARG A 35 -4.71 -2.23 -16.44
C ARG A 35 -3.96 -0.98 -16.00
N LEU A 36 -4.68 0.05 -15.52
CA LEU A 36 -4.10 1.31 -15.10
C LEU A 36 -3.23 1.10 -13.85
N LEU A 37 -1.97 1.54 -13.95
CA LEU A 37 -1.01 1.51 -12.87
C LEU A 37 -0.92 2.87 -12.20
N VAL A 38 -0.48 2.89 -10.94
CA VAL A 38 -0.28 4.16 -10.23
C VAL A 38 0.86 4.96 -10.85
N SER A 39 1.87 4.30 -11.43
CA SER A 39 2.92 4.96 -12.21
C SER A 39 2.39 5.81 -13.36
N ASP A 40 1.24 5.46 -13.95
CA ASP A 40 0.63 6.22 -15.05
C ASP A 40 0.04 7.57 -14.60
N LEU A 41 -0.14 7.73 -13.28
CA LEU A 41 -0.60 8.93 -12.60
C LEU A 41 0.56 9.84 -12.14
N VAL A 42 1.80 9.43 -12.39
CA VAL A 42 3.01 10.16 -12.00
C VAL A 42 3.62 10.82 -13.24
N THR A 43 4.09 12.06 -13.10
CA THR A 43 4.79 12.81 -14.14
C THR A 43 6.26 12.41 -14.22
N ASP A 44 6.95 12.82 -15.30
CA ASP A 44 8.38 12.55 -15.47
C ASP A 44 9.26 13.20 -14.37
N GLN A 45 8.73 14.21 -13.68
CA GLN A 45 9.34 14.94 -12.57
C GLN A 45 9.06 14.31 -11.19
N ASP A 46 8.58 13.07 -11.14
CA ASP A 46 8.31 12.31 -9.91
C ASP A 46 7.26 12.99 -9.01
N SER A 47 6.29 13.65 -9.64
CA SER A 47 5.15 14.28 -8.98
C SER A 47 3.82 13.73 -9.49
N TRP A 48 2.75 13.89 -8.73
CA TRP A 48 1.42 13.50 -9.19
C TRP A 48 0.95 14.36 -10.37
N ASP A 49 0.37 13.72 -11.38
CA ASP A 49 -0.34 14.37 -12.47
C ASP A 49 -1.72 14.82 -11.99
N LEU A 50 -1.79 16.04 -11.45
CA LEU A 50 -3.01 16.61 -10.89
C LEU A 50 -4.16 16.67 -11.90
N MET A 51 -3.86 16.81 -13.20
CA MET A 51 -4.88 16.85 -14.25
C MET A 51 -5.56 15.49 -14.37
N LYS A 52 -4.78 14.41 -14.51
CA LYS A 52 -5.30 13.04 -14.52
C LYS A 52 -6.02 12.70 -13.21
N LEU A 53 -5.47 13.10 -12.07
CA LEU A 53 -6.10 12.80 -10.79
C LEU A 53 -7.51 13.40 -10.68
N ASN A 54 -7.69 14.66 -11.09
CA ASN A 54 -9.00 15.33 -11.04
C ASN A 54 -10.02 14.74 -12.02
N GLU A 55 -9.56 14.28 -13.19
CA GLU A 55 -10.40 13.60 -14.17
C GLU A 55 -10.89 12.25 -13.62
N MET A 56 -9.99 11.47 -13.04
CA MET A 56 -10.23 10.06 -12.71
C MET A 56 -10.81 9.83 -11.32
N PHE A 57 -10.50 10.68 -10.33
CA PHE A 57 -10.87 10.45 -8.93
C PHE A 57 -11.81 11.51 -8.37
N LEU A 58 -12.57 11.14 -7.34
CA LEU A 58 -13.31 12.13 -6.54
C LEU A 58 -12.34 13.05 -5.81
N ARG A 59 -12.75 14.29 -5.55
CA ARG A 59 -11.89 15.29 -4.87
C ARG A 59 -11.33 14.78 -3.53
N VAL A 60 -12.13 14.03 -2.77
CA VAL A 60 -11.69 13.39 -1.52
C VAL A 60 -10.51 12.42 -1.70
N ASP A 61 -10.47 11.70 -2.82
CA ASP A 61 -9.37 10.79 -3.14
C ASP A 61 -8.17 11.57 -3.69
N VAL A 62 -8.40 12.60 -4.51
CA VAL A 62 -7.34 13.48 -5.00
C VAL A 62 -6.59 14.11 -3.83
N ASP A 63 -7.30 14.70 -2.86
CA ASP A 63 -6.70 15.35 -1.69
C ASP A 63 -5.83 14.37 -0.87
N ARG A 64 -6.25 13.09 -0.81
CA ARG A 64 -5.51 12.04 -0.10
C ARG A 64 -4.31 11.54 -0.88
N ILE A 65 -4.43 11.33 -2.17
CA ILE A 65 -3.31 10.93 -3.04
C ILE A 65 -2.23 12.01 -3.02
N MET A 66 -2.64 13.28 -3.11
CA MET A 66 -1.74 14.43 -3.06
C MET A 66 -1.05 14.64 -1.70
N SER A 67 -1.54 14.02 -0.62
CA SER A 67 -0.96 14.17 0.73
C SER A 67 0.41 13.48 0.90
N TYR A 68 0.79 12.60 -0.01
CA TYR A 68 2.09 11.94 -0.04
C TYR A 68 2.70 12.04 -1.43
N GLN A 69 4.01 11.91 -1.56
CA GLN A 69 4.68 11.93 -2.87
C GLN A 69 5.01 10.51 -3.33
N PRO A 70 4.93 10.24 -4.65
CA PRO A 70 5.43 8.99 -5.21
C PRO A 70 6.95 8.90 -5.00
N LYS A 71 7.47 7.68 -4.82
CA LYS A 71 8.88 7.44 -4.50
C LYS A 71 9.51 6.56 -5.57
N LYS A 72 9.89 7.15 -6.71
CA LYS A 72 10.42 6.42 -7.88
C LYS A 72 11.68 5.59 -7.61
N ASN A 73 12.47 5.94 -6.60
CA ASN A 73 13.67 5.21 -6.22
C ASN A 73 13.39 3.95 -5.36
N TYR A 74 12.13 3.72 -4.99
CA TYR A 74 11.73 2.58 -4.17
C TYR A 74 10.70 1.76 -4.94
N LYS A 75 10.90 0.44 -5.01
CA LYS A 75 9.90 -0.43 -5.60
C LYS A 75 8.67 -0.50 -4.70
N ASP A 76 7.51 -0.74 -5.29
CA ASP A 76 6.33 -1.02 -4.49
C ASP A 76 6.54 -2.32 -3.69
N GLU A 77 6.32 -2.28 -2.37
CA GLU A 77 6.49 -3.42 -1.49
C GLU A 77 5.19 -3.80 -0.80
N TRP A 78 4.95 -5.09 -0.62
CA TRP A 78 3.84 -5.57 0.20
C TRP A 78 4.19 -5.41 1.67
N ILE A 79 3.63 -4.40 2.33
CA ILE A 79 3.75 -4.22 3.78
C ILE A 79 2.55 -4.85 4.48
N TRP A 80 2.80 -5.73 5.44
CA TRP A 80 1.75 -6.23 6.32
C TRP A 80 1.27 -5.09 7.22
N ALA A 81 0.11 -4.51 6.91
CA ALA A 81 -0.50 -3.49 7.75
C ALA A 81 -1.35 -4.17 8.83
N TYR A 82 -0.70 -4.58 9.91
CA TYR A 82 -1.26 -4.79 11.26
C TYR A 82 -0.08 -4.48 12.20
N SER A 83 -0.05 -3.37 12.93
CA SER A 83 -1.01 -3.00 13.98
C SER A 83 -1.04 -1.48 14.19
N LYS A 84 -2.19 -0.94 14.61
CA LYS A 84 -2.35 0.43 15.13
C LYS A 84 -1.41 0.77 16.30
N ASP A 85 -0.73 -0.23 16.87
CA ASP A 85 0.20 -0.09 18.00
C ASP A 85 1.64 -0.55 17.72
N GLY A 86 2.04 -0.77 16.45
CA GLY A 86 3.41 -1.21 16.12
C GLY A 86 3.80 -2.60 16.67
N LYS A 87 2.86 -3.34 17.27
CA LYS A 87 3.09 -4.73 17.72
C LYS A 87 2.85 -5.69 16.56
N TYR A 88 3.95 -6.21 16.01
CA TYR A 88 3.96 -7.42 15.19
C TYR A 88 3.38 -8.57 16.00
N ASN A 89 2.24 -9.12 15.60
CA ASN A 89 1.77 -10.41 16.13
C ASN A 89 2.10 -11.48 15.10
N VAL A 90 3.34 -11.98 15.15
CA VAL A 90 3.75 -13.16 14.38
C VAL A 90 3.07 -14.39 14.99
N LYS A 91 1.89 -14.77 14.49
CA LYS A 91 1.38 -16.13 14.67
C LYS A 91 1.96 -17.03 13.57
N SER A 92 3.26 -17.29 13.64
CA SER A 92 3.87 -18.37 12.85
C SER A 92 5.12 -18.88 13.56
N GLY A 93 5.03 -20.13 14.03
CA GLY A 93 6.18 -20.98 14.35
C GLY A 93 6.77 -20.81 15.75
N GLY A 94 6.38 -21.66 16.68
CA GLY A 94 7.03 -21.71 17.99
C GLY A 94 6.46 -22.72 18.98
N TRP A 95 6.00 -23.90 18.55
CA TRP A 95 5.64 -24.99 19.47
C TRP A 95 6.37 -26.29 19.16
N LEU A 96 7.69 -26.21 19.01
CA LEU A 96 8.59 -27.34 19.25
C LEU A 96 9.88 -26.80 19.86
N VAL A 97 9.80 -26.31 21.09
CA VAL A 97 10.99 -26.23 21.95
C VAL A 97 10.89 -27.39 22.93
N SER A 98 11.87 -28.27 22.78
CA SER A 98 12.16 -29.48 23.52
C SER A 98 12.04 -29.31 25.03
N LYS A 99 11.42 -30.28 25.69
CA LYS A 99 11.45 -30.40 27.15
C LYS A 99 12.92 -30.54 27.61
N PRO A 100 13.40 -29.76 28.60
CA PRO A 100 14.67 -30.05 29.23
C PRO A 100 14.50 -31.30 30.10
N ILE A 101 15.25 -32.36 29.79
CA ILE A 101 15.45 -33.47 30.71
C ILE A 101 16.32 -32.91 31.83
N VAL A 102 15.72 -32.75 33.01
CA VAL A 102 16.42 -32.39 34.25
C VAL A 102 17.41 -33.50 34.54
N TYR A 103 18.70 -33.19 34.47
CA TYR A 103 19.75 -34.02 35.04
C TYR A 103 20.31 -33.27 36.23
N GLN A 104 20.20 -33.84 37.43
CA GLN A 104 21.15 -33.63 38.52
C GLN A 104 21.11 -34.83 39.48
N PRO A 105 22.26 -35.17 40.08
CA PRO A 105 22.62 -36.48 40.62
C PRO A 105 22.00 -36.81 41.98
#